data_AF-A0A2W4SUL2-F1
#
_entry.id   AF-A0A2W4SUL2-F1
#
_cell.length_a   1.000
_cell.length_b   1.000
_cell.length_c   1.000
_cell.angle_alpha   90.00
_cell.angle_beta   90.00
_cell.angle_gamma   90.00
#
_symmetry.space_group_name_H-M   'P 1'
#
loop_
_entity.id
_entity.type
_entity.pdbx_description
1 polymer ?
#
loop_
_entity_poly.entity_id
_entity_poly.type
_entity_poly.pdbx_seq_one_letter_code
_entity_poly.pdbx_strand_id
1 'polypeptide(L)'
;MNRIATLSLVTLLLTSVAVPALAQATPPAATAQARSPALASILADYETYLRALDPITAGQEGDQAAKSRLPDPTRAFEEAQAGPLAAFKTRLAAIDPAGLSPDDALNHAFLTRIVERGIEAIAYDSSRLAFDSEGGPGQSAGYLASTTRIATRADAEAWLTRLAGVASFYDAGLENARRGLATGFVQPISVVESALVTFRNETAY
;
A
#
# COMPACT_ATOMS: atom_id res chain seq x y z
N MET A 1 -39.20 -23.88 51.63
CA MET A 1 -38.75 -25.18 52.19
C MET A 1 -37.41 -24.98 52.90
N ASN A 2 -37.24 -25.67 54.02
CA ASN A 2 -36.43 -25.32 55.18
C ASN A 2 -34.90 -25.58 55.07
N ARG A 3 -34.14 -24.59 55.56
CA ARG A 3 -32.97 -24.61 56.48
C ARG A 3 -32.31 -25.94 56.95
N ILE A 4 -30.96 -25.90 56.94
CA ILE A 4 -29.93 -26.38 57.92
C ILE A 4 -29.04 -27.61 57.59
N ALA A 5 -27.74 -27.29 57.40
CA ALA A 5 -26.45 -27.86 57.85
C ALA A 5 -26.18 -29.37 57.99
N THR A 6 -24.98 -29.78 57.56
CA THR A 6 -24.01 -30.58 58.37
C THR A 6 -22.60 -30.50 57.78
N LEU A 7 -21.60 -30.34 58.67
CA LEU A 7 -20.16 -30.42 58.42
C LEU A 7 -19.74 -31.84 58.00
N SER A 8 -18.70 -31.98 57.17
CA SER A 8 -17.65 -32.98 57.39
C SER A 8 -16.34 -32.60 56.69
N LEU A 9 -15.30 -32.59 57.52
CA LEU A 9 -13.88 -32.32 57.27
C LEU A 9 -13.24 -33.59 56.68
N VAL A 10 -12.54 -33.50 55.54
CA VAL A 10 -11.60 -34.55 55.10
C VAL A 10 -10.31 -33.89 54.65
N THR A 11 -9.30 -34.04 55.50
CA THR A 11 -7.89 -33.71 55.32
C THR A 11 -7.28 -34.69 54.30
N LEU A 12 -6.65 -34.21 53.23
CA LEU A 12 -5.87 -35.06 52.32
C LEU A 12 -4.40 -34.59 52.27
N LEU A 13 -3.53 -35.53 52.64
CA LEU A 13 -2.07 -35.40 52.79
C LEU A 13 -1.38 -34.92 51.50
N LEU A 14 -0.46 -33.96 51.67
CA LEU A 14 0.56 -33.61 50.70
C LEU A 14 1.57 -34.76 50.55
N THR A 15 1.84 -35.17 49.31
CA THR A 15 3.07 -35.87 48.94
C THR A 15 3.82 -35.01 47.91
N SER A 16 4.88 -34.33 48.37
CA SER A 16 5.75 -33.54 47.49
C SER A 16 6.77 -34.44 46.82
N VAL A 17 6.62 -34.68 45.53
CA VAL A 17 7.70 -35.25 44.71
C VAL A 17 8.63 -34.09 44.34
N ALA A 18 9.85 -34.09 44.89
CA ALA A 18 10.87 -33.12 44.54
C ALA A 18 11.39 -33.40 43.12
N VAL A 19 10.99 -32.57 42.17
CA VAL A 19 11.54 -32.56 40.81
C VAL A 19 12.90 -31.84 40.87
N PRO A 20 14.01 -32.44 40.44
CA PRO A 20 15.29 -31.74 40.41
C PRO A 20 15.22 -30.60 39.40
N ALA A 21 15.45 -29.38 39.86
CA ALA A 21 15.51 -28.19 39.03
C ALA A 21 16.76 -28.28 38.13
N LEU A 22 16.57 -28.67 36.87
CA LEU A 22 17.53 -28.40 35.82
C LEU A 22 17.68 -26.88 35.74
N ALA A 23 18.88 -26.38 36.05
CA ALA A 23 19.23 -24.97 35.88
C ALA A 23 19.00 -24.60 34.41
N GLN A 24 17.89 -23.88 34.15
CA GLN A 24 17.72 -23.23 32.87
C GLN A 24 18.77 -22.13 32.79
N ALA A 25 19.77 -22.32 31.93
CA ALA A 25 20.67 -21.25 31.56
C ALA A 25 19.81 -20.14 30.94
N THR A 26 19.64 -19.04 31.67
CA THR A 26 18.99 -17.84 31.15
C THR A 26 19.76 -17.43 29.90
N PRO A 27 19.14 -17.43 28.70
CA PRO A 27 19.80 -16.89 27.52
C PRO A 27 20.28 -15.49 27.86
N PRO A 28 21.49 -15.07 27.43
CA PRO A 28 21.90 -13.69 27.61
C PRO A 28 20.79 -12.82 27.04
N ALA A 29 20.27 -11.91 27.87
CA ALA A 29 19.27 -10.95 27.43
C ALA A 29 19.86 -10.24 26.23
N ALA A 30 19.31 -10.49 25.04
CA ALA A 30 19.65 -9.71 23.87
C ALA A 30 19.39 -8.25 24.27
N THR A 31 20.44 -7.45 24.38
CA THR A 31 20.30 -6.01 24.55
C THR A 31 19.45 -5.55 23.37
N ALA A 32 18.22 -5.15 23.66
CA ALA A 32 17.31 -4.62 22.66
C ALA A 32 18.00 -3.38 22.08
N GLN A 33 18.59 -3.53 20.89
CA GLN A 33 19.24 -2.45 20.19
C GLN A 33 18.19 -1.35 19.99
N ALA A 34 18.49 -0.12 20.39
CA ALA A 34 17.55 0.98 20.27
C ALA A 34 17.19 1.20 18.79
N ARG A 35 15.93 1.57 18.53
CA ARG A 35 15.47 1.87 17.16
C ARG A 35 16.28 3.01 16.55
N SER A 36 16.59 2.89 15.25
CA SER A 36 17.31 3.90 14.49
C SER A 36 16.42 5.11 14.17
N PRO A 37 16.71 6.31 14.70
CA PRO A 37 15.94 7.51 14.38
C PRO A 37 16.04 7.90 12.89
N ALA A 38 17.20 7.62 12.27
CA ALA A 38 17.42 7.88 10.85
C ALA A 38 16.51 7.00 9.98
N LEU A 39 16.43 5.70 10.28
CA LEU A 39 15.54 4.80 9.55
C LEU A 39 14.06 5.18 9.76
N ALA A 40 13.67 5.50 11.00
CA ALA A 40 12.32 5.93 11.31
C ALA A 40 11.91 7.17 10.51
N SER A 41 12.80 8.15 10.35
CA SER A 41 12.57 9.32 9.50
C SER A 41 12.40 8.95 8.02
N ILE A 42 13.23 8.03 7.48
CA ILE A 42 13.09 7.58 6.09
C ILE A 42 11.73 6.90 5.87
N LEU A 43 11.30 6.05 6.80
CA LEU A 43 10.02 5.36 6.72
C LEU A 43 8.85 6.35 6.71
N ALA A 44 8.85 7.34 7.61
CA ALA A 44 7.82 8.37 7.68
C ALA A 44 7.78 9.24 6.42
N ASP A 45 8.94 9.61 5.87
CA ASP A 45 9.04 10.38 4.64
C ASP A 45 8.55 9.55 3.44
N TYR A 46 8.84 8.26 3.41
CA TYR A 46 8.37 7.36 2.36
C TYR A 46 6.86 7.16 2.42
N GLU A 47 6.28 7.03 3.62
CA GLU A 47 4.82 6.98 3.80
C GLU A 47 4.15 8.28 3.32
N THR A 48 4.74 9.44 3.66
CA THR A 48 4.28 10.74 3.17
C THR A 48 4.34 10.84 1.64
N TYR A 49 5.43 10.34 1.05
CA TYR A 49 5.60 10.25 -0.39
C TYR A 49 4.51 9.36 -1.02
N LEU A 50 4.25 8.17 -0.49
CA LEU A 50 3.20 7.29 -1.00
C LEU A 50 1.81 7.94 -0.94
N ARG A 51 1.45 8.58 0.18
CA ARG A 51 0.18 9.31 0.30
C ARG A 51 0.03 10.42 -0.72
N ALA A 52 1.12 11.11 -1.08
CA ALA A 52 1.08 12.18 -2.07
C ALA A 52 0.73 11.67 -3.48
N LEU A 53 1.13 10.43 -3.80
CA LEU A 53 0.88 9.77 -5.08
C LEU A 53 -0.45 9.01 -5.15
N ASP A 54 -1.10 8.75 -4.02
CA ASP A 54 -2.39 8.05 -3.96
C ASP A 54 -3.53 9.00 -3.51
N PRO A 55 -4.06 9.83 -4.43
CA PRO A 55 -5.14 10.74 -4.11
C PRO A 55 -6.46 10.03 -3.75
N ILE A 56 -6.60 8.74 -4.08
CA ILE A 56 -7.80 7.97 -3.77
C ILE A 56 -7.80 7.62 -2.29
N THR A 57 -6.77 6.89 -1.83
CA THR A 57 -6.64 6.52 -0.41
C THR A 57 -6.53 7.75 0.47
N ALA A 58 -5.73 8.76 0.08
CA ALA A 58 -5.61 9.99 0.85
C ALA A 58 -6.98 10.69 1.03
N GLY A 59 -7.81 10.73 -0.02
CA GLY A 59 -9.15 11.30 0.06
C GLY A 59 -10.10 10.48 0.95
N GLN A 60 -9.98 9.15 0.94
CA GLN A 60 -10.73 8.24 1.82
C GLN A 60 -10.31 8.38 3.30
N GLU A 61 -9.02 8.64 3.55
CA GLU A 61 -8.46 8.92 4.88
C GLU A 61 -8.75 10.35 5.37
N GLY A 62 -9.37 11.20 4.55
CA GLY A 62 -9.90 12.50 4.95
C GLY A 62 -9.14 13.72 4.41
N ASP A 63 -8.12 13.54 3.57
CA ASP A 63 -7.46 14.65 2.86
C ASP A 63 -8.43 15.29 1.87
N GLN A 64 -8.89 16.50 2.20
CA GLN A 64 -9.85 17.23 1.39
C GLN A 64 -9.27 17.68 0.04
N ALA A 65 -7.99 17.99 -0.04
CA ALA A 65 -7.35 18.39 -1.30
C ALA A 65 -7.18 17.19 -2.23
N ALA A 66 -6.94 15.99 -1.67
CA ALA A 66 -6.86 14.75 -2.44
C ALA A 66 -8.19 14.37 -3.12
N LYS A 67 -9.33 14.68 -2.51
CA LYS A 67 -10.66 14.38 -3.05
C LYS A 67 -10.96 14.98 -4.43
N SER A 68 -10.25 16.04 -4.82
CA SER A 68 -10.42 16.68 -6.13
C SER A 68 -9.52 16.08 -7.22
N ARG A 69 -8.59 15.19 -6.86
CA ARG A 69 -7.57 14.64 -7.77
C ARG A 69 -7.94 13.24 -8.27
N LEU A 70 -7.59 12.94 -9.50
CA LEU A 70 -7.47 11.58 -10.03
C LEU A 70 -6.00 11.13 -9.96
N PRO A 71 -5.71 9.82 -9.95
CA PRO A 71 -4.37 9.33 -10.24
C PRO A 71 -3.88 9.85 -11.59
N ASP A 72 -2.56 10.05 -11.72
CA ASP A 72 -1.91 10.44 -12.97
C ASP A 72 -1.24 9.21 -13.58
N PRO A 73 -1.83 8.58 -14.62
CA PRO A 73 -1.28 7.38 -15.25
C PRO A 73 -0.31 7.72 -16.40
N THR A 74 0.09 8.98 -16.55
CA THR A 74 0.95 9.39 -17.67
C THR A 74 2.37 8.89 -17.51
N ARG A 75 3.05 8.68 -18.64
CA ARG A 75 4.47 8.30 -18.65
C ARG A 75 5.35 9.35 -17.98
N ALA A 76 5.04 10.64 -18.19
CA ALA A 76 5.80 11.74 -17.61
C ALA A 76 5.74 11.71 -16.07
N PHE A 77 4.57 11.43 -15.50
CA PHE A 77 4.42 11.28 -14.06
C PHE A 77 5.18 10.08 -13.51
N GLU A 78 5.13 8.93 -14.19
CA GLU A 78 5.91 7.74 -13.84
C GLU A 78 7.41 8.04 -13.82
N GLU A 79 7.94 8.68 -14.88
CA GLU A 79 9.36 9.04 -14.98
C GLU A 79 9.79 10.07 -13.92
N ALA A 80 8.91 10.99 -13.54
CA ALA A 80 9.17 11.97 -12.49
C ALA A 80 9.44 11.33 -11.12
N GLN A 81 9.01 10.07 -10.90
CA GLN A 81 9.25 9.34 -9.65
C GLN A 81 10.69 8.84 -9.50
N ALA A 82 11.49 8.82 -10.57
CA ALA A 82 12.87 8.33 -10.53
C ALA A 82 13.75 9.14 -9.56
N GLY A 83 13.59 10.47 -9.55
CA GLY A 83 14.35 11.36 -8.67
C GLY A 83 14.07 11.11 -7.17
N PRO A 84 12.81 11.18 -6.72
CA PRO A 84 12.44 10.86 -5.34
C PRO A 84 12.89 9.46 -4.90
N LEU A 85 12.68 8.43 -5.73
CA LEU A 85 13.08 7.06 -5.38
C LEU A 85 14.62 6.92 -5.28
N ALA A 86 15.38 7.55 -6.18
CA ALA A 86 16.85 7.56 -6.08
C ALA A 86 17.34 8.26 -4.80
N ALA A 87 16.65 9.32 -4.36
CA ALA A 87 16.95 9.97 -3.09
C ALA A 87 16.70 9.04 -1.88
N PHE A 88 15.58 8.31 -1.87
CA PHE A 88 15.33 7.30 -0.83
C PHE A 88 16.38 6.19 -0.85
N LYS A 89 16.74 5.66 -2.04
CA LYS A 89 17.79 4.66 -2.18
C LYS A 89 19.11 5.13 -1.59
N THR A 90 19.50 6.38 -1.87
CA THR A 90 20.73 6.98 -1.35
C THR A 90 20.70 7.09 0.17
N ARG A 91 19.59 7.55 0.75
CA ARG A 91 19.43 7.66 2.21
C ARG A 91 19.48 6.29 2.91
N LEU A 92 18.87 5.28 2.31
CA LEU A 92 18.90 3.90 2.82
C LEU A 92 20.32 3.31 2.77
N ALA A 93 21.04 3.53 1.67
CA ALA A 93 22.41 3.04 1.51
C ALA A 93 23.41 3.68 2.51
N ALA A 94 23.08 4.84 3.08
CA ALA A 94 23.90 5.50 4.10
C ALA A 94 23.75 4.90 5.51
N ILE A 95 22.78 4.00 5.72
CA ILE A 95 22.58 3.30 7.00
C ILE A 95 23.34 1.97 6.96
N ASP A 96 24.28 1.78 7.89
CA ASP A 96 24.94 0.49 8.12
C ASP A 96 23.97 -0.50 8.78
N PRO A 97 23.54 -1.58 8.10
CA PRO A 97 22.60 -2.54 8.66
C PRO A 97 23.15 -3.29 9.88
N ALA A 98 24.47 -3.39 10.04
CA ALA A 98 25.08 -4.09 11.17
C ALA A 98 24.85 -3.36 12.51
N GLY A 99 24.55 -2.06 12.47
CA GLY A 99 24.23 -1.26 13.65
C GLY A 99 22.75 -1.27 14.06
N LEU A 100 21.88 -1.89 13.26
CA LEU A 100 20.43 -1.87 13.46
C LEU A 100 19.94 -2.96 14.42
N SER A 101 18.79 -2.71 15.05
CA SER A 101 18.02 -3.77 15.68
C SER A 101 17.53 -4.79 14.63
N PRO A 102 17.20 -6.03 15.03
CA PRO A 102 16.67 -7.03 14.08
C PRO A 102 15.44 -6.54 13.30
N ASP A 103 14.51 -5.84 13.96
CA ASP A 103 13.31 -5.27 13.34
C ASP A 103 13.66 -4.15 12.35
N ASP A 104 14.58 -3.26 12.72
CA ASP A 104 15.02 -2.17 11.85
C ASP A 104 15.82 -2.70 10.66
N ALA A 105 16.64 -3.74 10.84
CA ALA A 105 17.35 -4.40 9.75
C ALA A 105 16.38 -5.01 8.74
N LEU A 106 15.29 -5.64 9.21
CA LEU A 106 14.23 -6.14 8.34
C LEU A 106 13.51 -5.01 7.60
N ASN A 107 13.11 -3.95 8.30
CA ASN A 107 12.43 -2.80 7.69
C ASN A 107 13.33 -2.08 6.67
N HIS A 108 14.62 -1.92 6.97
CA HIS A 108 15.62 -1.36 6.06
C HIS A 108 15.75 -2.20 4.79
N ALA A 109 15.92 -3.51 4.93
CA ALA A 109 16.02 -4.42 3.79
C ALA A 109 14.75 -4.41 2.94
N PHE A 110 13.57 -4.42 3.59
CA PHE A 110 12.29 -4.42 2.91
C PHE A 110 12.05 -3.12 2.13
N LEU A 111 12.26 -1.96 2.76
CA LEU A 111 12.10 -0.68 2.09
C LEU A 111 13.12 -0.51 0.96
N THR A 112 14.37 -0.95 1.16
CA THR A 112 15.39 -0.97 0.10
C THR A 112 14.87 -1.73 -1.12
N ARG A 113 14.33 -2.95 -0.92
CA ARG A 113 13.76 -3.74 -2.01
C ARG A 113 12.58 -3.06 -2.69
N ILE A 114 11.69 -2.42 -1.93
CA ILE A 114 10.55 -1.68 -2.48
C ILE A 114 11.02 -0.53 -3.38
N VAL A 115 11.95 0.30 -2.89
CA VAL A 115 12.47 1.44 -3.64
C VAL A 115 13.17 0.98 -4.91
N GLU A 116 13.98 -0.07 -4.84
CA GLU A 116 14.66 -0.62 -6.01
C GLU A 116 13.67 -1.17 -7.05
N ARG A 117 12.61 -1.88 -6.63
CA ARG A 117 11.54 -2.29 -7.55
C ARG A 117 10.85 -1.10 -8.19
N GLY A 118 10.59 -0.04 -7.44
CA GLY A 118 9.98 1.17 -7.98
C GLY A 118 10.82 1.76 -9.11
N ILE A 119 12.14 1.83 -8.93
CA ILE A 119 13.07 2.32 -9.96
C ILE A 119 13.09 1.37 -11.17
N GLU A 120 13.16 0.06 -10.94
CA GLU A 120 13.12 -0.96 -12.01
C GLU A 120 11.82 -0.88 -12.81
N ALA A 121 10.68 -0.67 -12.15
CA ALA A 121 9.36 -0.58 -12.78
C ALA A 121 9.26 0.62 -13.74
N ILE A 122 9.83 1.78 -13.37
CA ILE A 122 9.86 2.96 -14.25
C ILE A 122 10.60 2.63 -15.55
N ALA A 123 11.74 1.92 -15.47
CA ALA A 123 12.48 1.50 -16.66
C ALA A 123 11.70 0.43 -17.46
N TYR A 124 10.94 -0.42 -16.79
CA TYR A 124 10.10 -1.44 -17.42
C TYR A 124 8.91 -0.85 -18.18
N ASP A 125 8.44 0.36 -17.82
CA ASP A 125 7.34 1.06 -18.51
C ASP A 125 6.09 0.17 -18.63
N SER A 126 5.63 -0.35 -17.48
CA SER A 126 4.43 -1.19 -17.44
C SER A 126 3.16 -0.41 -17.78
N SER A 127 3.18 0.93 -17.66
CA SER A 127 2.03 1.78 -17.97
C SER A 127 1.55 1.61 -19.42
N ARG A 128 2.39 1.13 -20.35
CA ARG A 128 2.02 0.69 -21.71
C ARG A 128 0.86 -0.31 -21.73
N LEU A 129 0.75 -1.14 -20.71
CA LEU A 129 -0.42 -1.98 -20.46
C LEU A 129 -1.52 -1.11 -19.85
N ALA A 130 -2.17 -0.31 -20.70
CA ALA A 130 -3.14 0.72 -20.30
C ALA A 130 -4.37 0.21 -19.51
N PHE A 131 -4.60 -1.10 -19.49
CA PHE A 131 -5.65 -1.80 -18.79
C PHE A 131 -5.19 -3.26 -18.59
N ASP A 132 -5.87 -4.00 -17.72
CA ASP A 132 -5.66 -5.42 -17.48
C ASP A 132 -6.99 -6.16 -17.32
N SER A 133 -6.95 -7.40 -16.80
CA SER A 133 -8.14 -8.22 -16.57
C SER A 133 -9.02 -7.71 -15.43
N GLU A 134 -8.50 -6.85 -14.56
CA GLU A 134 -9.23 -6.27 -13.42
C GLU A 134 -9.87 -4.94 -13.81
N GLY A 135 -9.35 -4.25 -14.83
CA GLY A 135 -10.04 -3.15 -15.48
C GLY A 135 -9.12 -2.12 -16.13
N GLY A 136 -9.66 -0.91 -16.28
CA GLY A 136 -8.97 0.24 -16.86
C GLY A 136 -9.61 1.55 -16.38
N PRO A 137 -9.42 2.66 -17.10
CA PRO A 137 -9.86 3.99 -16.67
C PRO A 137 -11.35 4.07 -16.26
N GLY A 138 -12.24 3.39 -17.00
CA GLY A 138 -13.67 3.38 -16.70
C GLY A 138 -14.05 2.60 -15.46
N GLN A 139 -13.42 1.45 -15.21
CA GLN A 139 -13.58 0.70 -13.97
C GLN A 139 -13.13 1.54 -12.76
N SER A 140 -11.99 2.23 -12.86
CA SER A 140 -11.53 3.14 -11.79
C SER A 140 -12.49 4.30 -11.57
N ALA A 141 -13.01 4.92 -12.64
CA ALA A 141 -14.00 5.99 -12.55
C ALA A 141 -15.32 5.51 -11.91
N GLY A 142 -15.80 4.32 -12.30
CA GLY A 142 -17.00 3.70 -11.73
C GLY A 142 -16.85 3.37 -10.26
N TYR A 143 -15.69 2.82 -9.86
CA TYR A 143 -15.36 2.59 -8.45
C TYR A 143 -15.39 3.89 -7.65
N LEU A 144 -14.74 4.96 -8.16
CA LEU A 144 -14.74 6.26 -7.50
C LEU A 144 -16.15 6.85 -7.37
N ALA A 145 -16.98 6.73 -8.41
CA ALA A 145 -18.37 7.17 -8.36
C ALA A 145 -19.17 6.39 -7.29
N SER A 146 -18.94 5.08 -7.16
CA SER A 146 -19.66 4.24 -6.18
C SER A 146 -19.24 4.48 -4.73
N THR A 147 -18.00 4.93 -4.51
CA THR A 147 -17.41 5.08 -3.16
C THR A 147 -17.38 6.52 -2.67
N THR A 148 -17.56 7.50 -3.56
CA THR A 148 -17.52 8.92 -3.19
C THR A 148 -18.73 9.30 -2.34
N ARG A 149 -18.46 9.71 -1.10
CA ARG A 149 -19.47 10.29 -0.21
C ARG A 149 -19.53 11.79 -0.38
N ILE A 150 -20.69 12.31 -0.77
CA ILE A 150 -20.96 13.75 -0.88
C ILE A 150 -21.86 14.16 0.27
N ALA A 151 -21.28 14.75 1.33
CA ALA A 151 -22.02 15.19 2.51
C ALA A 151 -22.08 16.72 2.64
N THR A 152 -21.12 17.41 2.04
CA THR A 152 -20.98 18.87 2.12
C THR A 152 -20.87 19.50 0.73
N ARG A 153 -21.00 20.83 0.67
CA ARG A 153 -20.71 21.60 -0.54
C ARG A 153 -19.28 21.36 -1.04
N ALA A 154 -18.31 21.33 -0.14
CA ALA A 154 -16.91 21.10 -0.48
C ALA A 154 -16.70 19.72 -1.12
N ASP A 155 -17.36 18.68 -0.61
CA ASP A 155 -17.29 17.35 -1.23
C ASP A 155 -17.89 17.35 -2.65
N ALA A 156 -18.99 18.09 -2.87
CA ALA A 156 -19.61 18.21 -4.18
C ALA A 156 -18.70 18.95 -5.18
N GLU A 157 -18.05 20.04 -4.74
CA GLU A 157 -17.09 20.80 -5.56
C GLU A 157 -15.85 19.96 -5.90
N ALA A 158 -15.33 19.19 -4.93
CA ALA A 158 -14.25 18.25 -5.15
C ALA A 158 -14.63 17.16 -6.15
N TRP A 159 -15.84 16.61 -6.03
CA TRP A 159 -16.37 15.61 -6.95
C TRP A 159 -16.51 16.16 -8.38
N LEU A 160 -17.05 17.37 -8.54
CA LEU A 160 -17.14 18.03 -9.86
C LEU A 160 -15.76 18.26 -10.48
N THR A 161 -14.78 18.67 -9.67
CA THR A 161 -13.40 18.84 -10.13
C THR A 161 -12.80 17.51 -10.62
N ARG A 162 -13.02 16.43 -9.86
CA ARG A 162 -12.58 15.08 -10.23
C ARG A 162 -13.25 14.61 -11.52
N LEU A 163 -14.55 14.82 -11.68
CA LEU A 163 -15.30 14.48 -12.89
C LEU A 163 -14.79 15.24 -14.12
N ALA A 164 -14.41 16.51 -13.97
CA ALA A 164 -13.83 17.30 -15.06
C ALA A 164 -12.49 16.72 -15.57
N GLY A 165 -11.75 15.98 -14.72
CA GLY A 165 -10.49 15.32 -15.08
C GLY A 165 -10.65 13.95 -15.75
N VAL A 166 -11.86 13.39 -15.84
CA VAL A 166 -12.07 12.02 -16.35
C VAL A 166 -11.63 11.90 -17.80
N ALA A 167 -11.93 12.90 -18.66
CA ALA A 167 -11.52 12.87 -20.06
C ALA A 167 -9.99 12.73 -20.21
N SER A 168 -9.21 13.55 -19.50
CA SER A 168 -7.75 13.45 -19.52
C SER A 168 -7.22 12.12 -18.98
N PHE A 169 -7.94 11.49 -18.05
CA PHE A 169 -7.57 10.18 -17.52
C PHE A 169 -7.71 9.07 -18.57
N TYR A 170 -8.76 9.12 -19.40
CA TYR A 170 -8.89 8.24 -20.57
C TYR A 170 -7.85 8.54 -21.65
N ASP A 171 -7.58 9.82 -21.93
CA ASP A 171 -6.58 10.22 -22.92
C ASP A 171 -5.19 9.67 -22.57
N ALA A 172 -4.79 9.75 -21.30
CA ALA A 172 -3.54 9.17 -20.82
C ALA A 172 -3.51 7.63 -20.99
N GLY A 173 -4.62 6.95 -20.71
CA GLY A 173 -4.76 5.51 -20.98
C GLY A 173 -4.63 5.17 -22.48
N LEU A 174 -5.21 5.99 -23.36
CA LEU A 174 -5.11 5.81 -24.80
C LEU A 174 -3.67 6.04 -25.31
N GLU A 175 -2.98 7.05 -24.79
CA GLU A 175 -1.57 7.28 -25.09
C GLU A 175 -0.71 6.11 -24.67
N ASN A 176 -0.93 5.58 -23.46
CA ASN A 176 -0.30 4.38 -22.94
C ASN A 176 -0.52 3.17 -23.87
N ALA A 177 -1.76 2.92 -24.28
CA ALA A 177 -2.11 1.81 -25.19
C ALA A 177 -1.42 1.95 -26.56
N ARG A 178 -1.34 3.18 -27.09
CA ARG A 178 -0.62 3.48 -28.34
C ARG A 178 0.88 3.20 -28.22
N ARG A 179 1.51 3.53 -27.09
CA ARG A 179 2.92 3.14 -26.83
C ARG A 179 3.09 1.62 -26.74
N GLY A 180 2.14 0.93 -26.10
CA GLY A 180 2.12 -0.54 -26.07
C GLY A 180 2.09 -1.14 -27.47
N LEU A 181 1.17 -0.69 -28.32
CA LEU A 181 1.06 -1.10 -29.73
C LEU A 181 2.35 -0.84 -30.52
N ALA A 182 2.96 0.35 -30.36
CA ALA A 182 4.19 0.72 -31.06
C ALA A 182 5.40 -0.15 -30.67
N THR A 183 5.42 -0.68 -29.45
CA THR A 183 6.52 -1.51 -28.93
C THR A 183 6.23 -3.01 -28.97
N GLY A 184 5.02 -3.42 -29.37
CA GLY A 184 4.55 -4.80 -29.30
C GLY A 184 4.30 -5.30 -27.87
N PHE A 185 4.38 -4.42 -26.86
CA PHE A 185 4.07 -4.78 -25.48
C PHE A 185 2.60 -4.50 -25.19
N VAL A 186 1.77 -5.50 -25.44
CA VAL A 186 0.31 -5.42 -25.39
C VAL A 186 -0.28 -6.56 -24.55
N GLN A 187 -1.53 -6.38 -24.14
CA GLN A 187 -2.28 -7.41 -23.42
C GLN A 187 -2.63 -8.62 -24.31
N PRO A 188 -2.82 -9.82 -23.73
CA PRO A 188 -3.37 -10.98 -24.45
C PRO A 188 -4.74 -10.69 -25.08
N ILE A 189 -5.06 -11.38 -26.19
CA ILE A 189 -6.31 -11.17 -26.95
C ILE A 189 -7.55 -11.25 -26.05
N SER A 190 -7.61 -12.26 -25.16
CA SER A 190 -8.75 -12.43 -24.25
C SER A 190 -8.99 -11.23 -23.34
N VAL A 191 -7.92 -10.57 -22.88
CA VAL A 191 -7.99 -9.36 -22.04
C VAL A 191 -8.48 -8.18 -22.86
N VAL A 192 -7.97 -8.03 -24.10
CA VAL A 192 -8.40 -6.97 -25.02
C VAL A 192 -9.88 -7.11 -25.38
N GLU A 193 -10.33 -8.32 -25.72
CA GLU A 193 -11.74 -8.58 -26.03
C GLU A 193 -12.66 -8.26 -24.85
N SER A 194 -12.27 -8.65 -23.63
CA SER A 194 -12.99 -8.29 -22.41
C SER A 194 -13.07 -6.78 -22.21
N ALA A 195 -11.95 -6.06 -22.36
CA ALA A 195 -11.91 -4.61 -22.22
C ALA A 195 -12.80 -3.90 -23.26
N LEU A 196 -12.84 -4.38 -24.50
CA LEU A 196 -13.71 -3.83 -25.55
C LEU A 196 -15.20 -3.98 -25.23
N VAL A 197 -15.62 -5.07 -24.59
CA VAL A 197 -17.00 -5.24 -24.11
C VAL A 197 -17.33 -4.18 -23.06
N THR A 198 -16.43 -3.99 -22.08
CA THR A 198 -16.60 -2.98 -21.03
C THR A 198 -16.70 -1.57 -21.61
N PHE A 199 -15.78 -1.16 -22.48
CA PHE A 199 -15.78 0.18 -23.09
C PHE A 199 -17.05 0.44 -23.91
N ARG A 200 -17.58 -0.56 -24.62
CA ARG A 200 -18.85 -0.41 -25.35
C ARG A 200 -20.01 -0.12 -24.41
N ASN A 201 -20.07 -0.81 -23.28
CA ASN A 201 -21.12 -0.61 -22.27
C ASN A 201 -21.02 0.79 -21.65
N GLU A 202 -19.81 1.30 -21.42
CA GLU A 202 -19.58 2.64 -20.87
C GLU A 202 -20.05 3.76 -21.81
N THR A 203 -19.94 3.56 -23.13
CA THR A 203 -20.38 4.55 -24.14
C THR A 203 -21.84 4.43 -24.55
N ALA A 204 -22.55 3.40 -24.08
CA ALA A 204 -23.93 3.12 -24.50
C ALA A 204 -24.98 3.99 -23.78
N TYR A 205 -24.57 4.80 -22.81
CA TYR A 205 -25.42 5.67 -21.99
C TYR A 205 -24.88 7.11 -22.00
#